data_AF-A0A1C5YTB8-F1
#
_entry.id   AF-A0A1C5YTB8-F1
#
_cell.length_a   1.000
_cell.length_b   1.000
_cell.length_c   1.000
_cell.angle_alpha   90.00
_cell.angle_beta   90.00
_cell.angle_gamma   90.00
#
_symmetry.space_group_name_H-M   'P 1'
#
loop_
_entity.id
_entity.type
_entity.pdbx_description
1 polymer ?
#
loop_
_entity_poly.entity_id
_entity_poly.type
_entity_poly.pdbx_seq_one_letter_code
_entity_poly.pdbx_strand_id
1 'polypeptide(L)'
;MKKFKDVWKRILQMIRVFLGEHQKTAEERQEPKEAVEEWENPFIDDFRELLLQILEQRNLSYKKLRLIVIDTDSPEQSYLEEDDIVRLLEQLMEGLNGLEIVTGRPEYFKQFLDHMYETYGLLVQTYPEKYTGPFAGNLILDLERKTPMEPGKYPKDILYLPIHKKKWEILENSHDSCADSINLDIQIPIGYNIVTVKLKNSELNRNRM
;
A
#
# COMPACT_ATOMS: atom_id res chain seq x y z
N MET A 1 -11.15 27.88 -67.99
CA MET A 1 -10.30 28.02 -66.78
C MET A 1 -10.99 28.65 -65.55
N LYS A 2 -12.32 28.92 -65.52
CA LYS A 2 -13.02 29.42 -64.31
C LYS A 2 -13.63 28.33 -63.41
N LYS A 3 -14.11 27.21 -63.98
CA LYS A 3 -14.79 26.14 -63.20
C LYS A 3 -13.88 25.37 -62.22
N PHE A 4 -12.57 25.29 -62.47
CA PHE A 4 -11.64 24.58 -61.60
C PHE A 4 -11.34 25.36 -60.31
N LYS A 5 -11.23 26.69 -60.40
CA LYS A 5 -10.96 27.56 -59.24
C LYS A 5 -12.12 27.59 -58.23
N ASP A 6 -13.36 27.48 -58.71
CA ASP A 6 -14.55 27.45 -57.84
C ASP A 6 -14.70 26.10 -57.10
N VAL A 7 -14.30 24.99 -57.72
CA VAL A 7 -14.28 23.67 -57.07
C VAL A 7 -13.21 23.63 -55.98
N TRP A 8 -12.01 24.15 -56.24
CA TRP A 8 -10.94 24.26 -55.25
C TRP A 8 -11.29 25.21 -54.09
N LYS A 9 -12.03 26.31 -54.36
CA LYS A 9 -12.55 27.19 -53.30
C LYS A 9 -13.54 26.48 -52.39
N ARG A 10 -14.44 25.65 -52.94
CA ARG A 10 -15.42 24.88 -52.15
C ARG A 10 -14.75 23.77 -51.34
N ILE A 11 -13.73 23.10 -51.89
CA ILE A 11 -12.94 22.10 -51.16
C ILE A 11 -12.15 22.78 -50.03
N LEU A 12 -11.50 23.92 -50.27
CA LEU A 12 -10.79 24.67 -49.24
C LEU A 12 -11.72 25.20 -48.15
N GLN A 13 -12.95 25.61 -48.50
CA GLN A 13 -13.95 26.06 -47.53
C GLN A 13 -14.49 24.90 -46.69
N MET A 14 -14.66 23.72 -47.28
CA MET A 14 -15.06 22.50 -46.59
C MET A 14 -13.94 22.00 -45.65
N ILE A 15 -12.69 22.03 -46.10
CA ILE A 15 -11.50 21.76 -45.27
C ILE A 15 -11.39 22.78 -44.13
N ARG A 16 -11.72 24.06 -44.35
CA ARG A 16 -11.72 25.09 -43.28
C ARG A 16 -12.81 24.88 -42.24
N VAL A 17 -13.98 24.38 -42.63
CA VAL A 17 -15.06 24.02 -41.69
C VAL A 17 -14.70 22.72 -40.96
N PHE A 18 -14.14 21.73 -41.66
CA PHE A 18 -13.75 20.45 -41.09
C PHE A 18 -12.51 20.54 -40.17
N LEU A 19 -11.54 21.43 -40.48
CA LEU A 19 -10.43 21.78 -39.57
C LEU A 19 -10.82 22.84 -38.53
N GLY A 20 -11.88 23.62 -38.77
CA GLY A 20 -12.38 24.66 -37.87
C GLY A 20 -13.23 24.14 -36.72
N GLU A 21 -13.74 22.91 -36.82
CA GLU A 21 -14.46 22.23 -35.73
C GLU A 21 -13.59 21.25 -34.92
N HIS A 22 -12.33 21.02 -35.33
CA HIS A 22 -11.32 20.28 -34.57
C HIS A 22 -10.31 21.20 -33.84
N GLN A 23 -10.70 22.44 -33.57
CA GLN A 23 -10.06 23.31 -32.57
C GLN A 23 -11.07 23.72 -31.49
N LYS A 24 -11.81 22.74 -30.96
CA LYS A 24 -12.22 22.80 -29.55
C LYS A 24 -11.06 22.25 -28.74
N THR A 25 -10.23 23.19 -28.31
CA THR A 25 -9.52 23.17 -27.03
C THR A 25 -9.25 21.76 -26.52
N ALA A 26 -8.11 21.18 -26.93
CA ALA A 26 -7.35 20.37 -26.00
C ALA A 26 -6.86 21.34 -24.92
N GLU A 27 -7.77 21.78 -24.06
CA GLU A 27 -7.43 22.01 -22.67
C GLU A 27 -6.79 20.69 -22.29
N GLU A 28 -5.47 20.72 -22.09
CA GLU A 28 -4.87 19.81 -21.15
C GLU A 28 -5.77 19.91 -19.91
N ARG A 29 -6.67 18.93 -19.76
CA ARG A 29 -7.05 18.47 -18.45
C ARG A 29 -5.75 17.99 -17.85
N GLN A 30 -4.95 18.94 -17.36
CA GLN A 30 -4.37 18.77 -16.06
C GLN A 30 -5.60 18.53 -15.18
N GLU A 31 -5.98 17.24 -15.08
CA GLU A 31 -6.63 16.77 -13.87
C GLU A 31 -5.86 17.49 -12.77
N PRO A 32 -6.54 18.28 -11.91
CA PRO A 32 -5.84 18.85 -10.79
C PRO A 32 -5.05 17.69 -10.21
N LYS A 33 -3.73 17.82 -10.14
CA LYS A 33 -2.93 16.93 -9.32
C LYS A 33 -3.54 17.12 -7.95
N GLU A 34 -4.53 16.29 -7.63
CA GLU A 34 -5.11 16.21 -6.32
C GLU A 34 -3.87 16.15 -5.44
N ALA A 35 -3.74 17.11 -4.52
CA ALA A 35 -2.72 17.00 -3.51
C ALA A 35 -2.91 15.60 -2.97
N VAL A 36 -1.95 14.70 -3.24
CA VAL A 36 -2.04 13.30 -2.83
C VAL A 36 -2.12 13.43 -1.33
N GLU A 37 -3.33 13.29 -0.81
CA GLU A 37 -3.59 13.36 0.61
C GLU A 37 -2.71 12.26 1.19
N GLU A 38 -1.68 12.66 1.95
CA GLU A 38 -0.79 11.71 2.60
C GLU A 38 -1.66 10.89 3.54
N TRP A 39 -1.97 9.68 3.10
CA TRP A 39 -2.84 8.77 3.81
C TRP A 39 -2.03 8.10 4.91
N GLU A 40 -2.41 8.40 6.14
CA GLU A 40 -1.99 7.61 7.29
C GLU A 40 -2.89 6.40 7.44
N ASN A 41 -2.27 5.23 7.60
CA ASN A 41 -3.03 3.99 7.75
C ASN A 41 -3.47 3.85 9.22
N PRO A 42 -4.78 3.94 9.53
CA PRO A 42 -5.25 3.89 10.92
C PRO A 42 -5.18 2.48 11.53
N PHE A 43 -4.85 1.47 10.73
CA PHE A 43 -4.85 0.06 11.14
C PHE A 43 -3.46 -0.47 11.51
N ILE A 44 -2.47 0.41 11.60
CA ILE A 44 -1.10 0.04 11.99
C ILE A 44 -1.10 -0.61 13.38
N ASP A 45 -1.78 -0.02 14.34
CA ASP A 45 -1.75 -0.47 15.74
C ASP A 45 -2.52 -1.78 15.97
N ASP A 46 -3.46 -2.12 15.09
CA ASP A 46 -4.24 -3.36 15.11
C ASP A 46 -3.69 -4.43 14.13
N PHE A 47 -2.53 -4.17 13.51
CA PHE A 47 -2.10 -4.92 12.33
C PHE A 47 -1.89 -6.41 12.60
N ARG A 48 -1.38 -6.81 13.77
CA ARG A 48 -1.21 -8.24 14.11
C ARG A 48 -2.52 -9.01 14.00
N GLU A 49 -3.61 -8.45 14.52
CA GLU A 49 -4.91 -9.11 14.49
C GLU A 49 -5.44 -9.24 13.06
N LEU A 50 -5.28 -8.19 12.26
CA LEU A 50 -5.68 -8.18 10.85
C LEU A 50 -4.86 -9.21 10.06
N LEU A 51 -3.55 -9.26 10.29
CA LEU A 51 -2.68 -10.23 9.65
C LEU A 51 -3.08 -11.66 10.00
N LEU A 52 -3.37 -11.97 11.27
CA LEU A 52 -3.79 -13.31 11.67
C LEU A 52 -5.06 -13.77 10.93
N GLN A 53 -6.02 -12.86 10.70
CA GLN A 53 -7.21 -13.14 9.92
C GLN A 53 -6.90 -13.37 8.43
N ILE A 54 -5.99 -12.57 7.85
CA ILE A 54 -5.52 -12.77 6.47
C ILE A 54 -4.90 -14.16 6.33
N LEU A 55 -4.05 -14.57 7.28
CA LEU A 55 -3.39 -15.87 7.25
C LEU A 55 -4.38 -17.03 7.38
N GLU A 56 -5.38 -16.90 8.25
CA GLU A 56 -6.43 -17.90 8.40
C GLU A 56 -7.18 -18.11 7.08
N GLN A 57 -7.59 -17.03 6.41
CA GLN A 57 -8.26 -17.09 5.10
C GLN A 57 -7.39 -17.68 3.99
N ARG A 58 -6.05 -17.58 4.14
CA ARG A 58 -5.07 -18.15 3.21
C ARG A 58 -4.57 -19.53 3.63
N ASN A 59 -5.07 -20.09 4.73
CA ASN A 59 -4.61 -21.34 5.33
C ASN A 59 -3.09 -21.36 5.58
N LEU A 60 -2.54 -20.23 6.04
CA LEU A 60 -1.14 -20.05 6.38
C LEU A 60 -0.94 -20.03 7.90
N SER A 61 0.22 -20.52 8.34
CA SER A 61 0.59 -20.50 9.75
C SER A 61 1.55 -19.36 10.04
N TYR A 62 1.24 -18.58 11.09
CA TYR A 62 2.12 -17.51 11.56
C TYR A 62 3.54 -18.00 11.86
N LYS A 63 3.69 -19.18 12.45
CA LYS A 63 5.01 -19.77 12.78
C LYS A 63 5.87 -20.11 11.56
N LYS A 64 5.28 -20.12 10.37
CA LYS A 64 5.98 -20.34 9.09
C LYS A 64 6.18 -19.03 8.33
N LEU A 65 5.72 -17.90 8.88
CA LEU A 65 5.90 -16.61 8.24
C LEU A 65 7.35 -16.16 8.34
N ARG A 66 7.83 -15.69 7.19
CA ARG A 66 9.09 -15.00 7.05
C ARG A 66 8.79 -13.68 6.35
N LEU A 67 8.94 -12.62 7.11
CA LEU A 67 8.54 -11.27 6.74
C LEU A 67 9.65 -10.60 5.93
N ILE A 68 9.25 -9.89 4.89
CA ILE A 68 10.07 -8.97 4.11
C ILE A 68 9.45 -7.58 4.29
N VAL A 69 10.26 -6.61 4.69
CA VAL A 69 9.87 -5.21 4.83
C VAL A 69 10.60 -4.37 3.79
N ILE A 70 9.86 -3.49 3.09
CA ILE A 70 10.41 -2.53 2.14
C ILE A 70 10.24 -1.13 2.70
N ASP A 71 11.36 -0.45 2.99
CA ASP A 71 11.48 0.82 3.70
C ASP A 71 12.52 1.72 3.00
N THR A 72 12.24 2.11 1.76
CA THR A 72 13.23 2.75 0.88
C THR A 72 12.98 4.23 0.58
N ASP A 73 11.78 4.75 0.79
CA ASP A 73 11.42 6.14 0.50
C ASP A 73 10.73 6.88 1.67
N SER A 74 11.00 6.40 2.90
CA SER A 74 10.37 6.84 4.13
C SER A 74 10.53 8.35 4.35
N PRO A 75 9.48 9.04 4.81
CA PRO A 75 9.48 10.50 4.96
C PRO A 75 10.50 10.97 6.01
N GLU A 76 10.82 12.26 6.00
CA GLU A 76 11.62 12.87 7.07
C GLU A 76 10.92 12.63 8.41
N GLN A 77 11.59 11.94 9.32
CA GLN A 77 11.04 11.58 10.62
C GLN A 77 10.74 12.83 11.44
N SER A 78 9.50 12.96 11.91
CA SER A 78 9.16 13.87 13.00
C SER A 78 9.72 13.28 14.30
N TYR A 79 10.49 14.05 15.06
CA TYR A 79 11.02 13.61 16.37
C TYR A 79 9.92 13.27 17.40
N LEU A 80 8.67 13.66 17.15
CA LEU A 80 7.55 13.49 18.07
C LEU A 80 6.72 12.22 17.79
N GLU A 81 6.89 11.59 16.62
CA GLU A 81 6.07 10.47 16.19
C GLU A 81 6.93 9.21 16.00
N GLU A 82 6.43 8.09 16.52
CA GLU A 82 7.05 6.79 16.31
C GLU A 82 6.79 6.30 14.87
N ASP A 83 7.86 5.90 14.20
CA ASP A 83 7.85 5.43 12.82
C ASP A 83 6.92 4.20 12.68
N ASP A 84 6.05 4.21 11.66
CA ASP A 84 5.07 3.14 11.40
C ASP A 84 5.74 1.76 11.34
N ILE A 85 6.95 1.70 10.79
CA ILE A 85 7.71 0.45 10.69
C ILE A 85 8.03 -0.13 12.06
N VAL A 86 8.38 0.70 13.05
CA VAL A 86 8.71 0.23 14.40
C VAL A 86 7.44 -0.29 15.06
N ARG A 87 6.35 0.48 15.01
CA ARG A 87 5.05 0.09 15.56
C ARG A 87 4.53 -1.21 14.96
N LEU A 88 4.65 -1.39 13.64
CA LEU A 88 4.32 -2.65 12.96
C LEU A 88 5.22 -3.79 13.40
N LEU A 89 6.54 -3.56 13.40
CA LEU A 89 7.49 -4.62 13.70
C LEU A 89 7.27 -5.12 15.13
N GLU A 90 7.19 -4.25 16.13
CA GLU A 90 6.98 -4.64 17.54
C GLU A 90 5.80 -5.60 17.74
N GLN A 91 4.69 -5.37 17.03
CA GLN A 91 3.52 -6.26 17.08
C GLN A 91 3.77 -7.64 16.44
N LEU A 92 4.72 -7.74 15.52
CA LEU A 92 4.93 -8.92 14.67
C LEU A 92 6.10 -9.82 15.11
N MET A 93 6.98 -9.37 16.00
CA MET A 93 8.22 -10.12 16.26
C MET A 93 7.96 -11.45 16.97
N GLU A 94 6.99 -11.48 17.88
CA GLU A 94 6.68 -12.67 18.65
C GLU A 94 6.14 -13.80 17.76
N GLY A 95 6.93 -14.86 17.64
CA GLY A 95 6.60 -16.08 16.90
C GLY A 95 6.93 -16.04 15.40
N LEU A 96 7.61 -14.97 14.94
CA LEU A 96 8.08 -14.85 13.56
C LEU A 96 9.29 -15.77 13.30
N ASN A 97 9.35 -16.36 12.10
CA ASN A 97 10.42 -17.32 11.76
C ASN A 97 11.60 -16.68 11.02
N GLY A 98 11.48 -15.42 10.60
CA GLY A 98 12.55 -14.68 9.93
C GLY A 98 12.10 -13.31 9.46
N LEU A 99 13.03 -12.37 9.40
CA LEU A 99 12.80 -11.01 8.96
C LEU A 99 13.90 -10.56 8.00
N GLU A 100 13.49 -10.03 6.85
CA GLU A 100 14.34 -9.40 5.86
C GLU A 100 13.89 -7.93 5.72
N ILE A 101 14.81 -6.96 5.79
CA ILE A 101 14.51 -5.53 5.69
C ILE A 101 15.30 -4.95 4.50
N VAL A 102 14.59 -4.41 3.52
CA VAL A 102 15.16 -3.63 2.42
C VAL A 102 15.03 -2.16 2.80
N THR A 103 16.15 -1.46 2.99
CA THR A 103 16.11 -0.08 3.46
C THR A 103 17.26 0.77 2.92
N GLY A 104 17.00 2.07 2.76
CA GLY A 104 18.01 3.10 2.49
C GLY A 104 18.73 3.61 3.76
N ARG A 105 18.27 3.22 4.95
CA ARG A 105 18.72 3.74 6.25
C ARG A 105 19.12 2.61 7.24
N PRO A 106 20.08 1.72 6.90
CA PRO A 106 20.36 0.53 7.72
C PRO A 106 20.79 0.85 9.16
N GLU A 107 21.44 1.98 9.40
CA GLU A 107 21.89 2.45 10.72
C GLU A 107 20.71 2.73 11.66
N TYR A 108 19.55 3.12 11.12
CA TYR A 108 18.33 3.33 11.87
C TYR A 108 17.88 2.04 12.58
N PHE A 109 18.09 0.88 11.94
CA PHE A 109 17.66 -0.40 12.48
C PHE A 109 18.65 -1.03 13.46
N LYS A 110 19.86 -0.47 13.64
CA LYS A 110 20.92 -1.17 14.39
C LYS A 110 20.48 -1.64 15.78
N GLN A 111 19.90 -0.74 16.58
CA GLN A 111 19.42 -1.08 17.93
C GLN A 111 18.28 -2.09 17.89
N PHE A 112 17.40 -1.96 16.89
CA PHE A 112 16.31 -2.90 16.68
C PHE A 112 16.84 -4.32 16.38
N LEU A 113 17.86 -4.45 15.50
CA LEU A 113 18.45 -5.76 15.17
C LEU A 113 19.02 -6.46 16.40
N ASP A 114 19.76 -5.72 17.23
CA ASP A 114 20.34 -6.25 18.48
C ASP A 114 19.22 -6.73 19.42
N HIS A 115 18.19 -5.90 19.62
CA HIS A 115 17.04 -6.24 20.45
C HIS A 115 16.28 -7.48 19.95
N MET A 116 16.12 -7.63 18.63
CA MET A 116 15.45 -8.78 18.02
C MET A 116 16.19 -10.09 18.25
N TYR A 117 17.50 -10.06 18.09
CA TYR A 117 18.33 -11.23 18.32
C TYR A 117 18.32 -11.63 19.80
N GLU A 118 18.49 -10.67 20.71
CA GLU A 118 18.58 -10.94 22.15
C GLU A 118 17.25 -11.41 22.76
N THR A 119 16.14 -10.81 22.35
CA THR A 119 14.82 -11.06 22.97
C THR A 119 14.10 -12.24 22.34
N TYR A 120 14.15 -12.36 21.01
CA TYR A 120 13.35 -13.33 20.27
C TYR A 120 14.18 -14.42 19.60
N GLY A 121 15.52 -14.31 19.62
CA GLY A 121 16.38 -15.19 18.83
C GLY A 121 16.16 -15.03 17.32
N LEU A 122 15.56 -13.92 16.90
CA LEU A 122 15.17 -13.68 15.52
C LEU A 122 16.37 -13.13 14.74
N LEU A 123 16.78 -13.87 13.72
CA LEU A 123 17.79 -13.38 12.78
C LEU A 123 17.14 -12.45 11.77
N VAL A 124 17.61 -11.20 11.78
CA VAL A 124 17.17 -10.17 10.86
C VAL A 124 18.27 -9.91 9.83
N GLN A 125 17.91 -9.93 8.55
CA GLN A 125 18.81 -9.63 7.45
C GLN A 125 18.45 -8.28 6.84
N THR A 126 19.45 -7.42 6.63
CA THR A 126 19.25 -6.11 6.00
C THR A 126 19.85 -6.08 4.60
N TYR A 127 19.15 -5.40 3.71
CA TYR A 127 19.53 -5.25 2.31
C TYR A 127 19.43 -3.78 1.89
N PRO A 128 20.31 -3.31 0.98
CA PRO A 128 20.22 -1.95 0.45
C PRO A 128 19.03 -1.80 -0.50
N GLU A 129 18.56 -0.56 -0.71
CA GLU A 129 17.44 -0.19 -1.59
C GLU A 129 17.45 -0.88 -2.97
N LYS A 130 18.63 -1.03 -3.57
CA LYS A 130 18.80 -1.59 -4.93
C LYS A 130 18.98 -3.11 -4.94
N TYR A 131 18.62 -3.79 -3.85
CA TYR A 131 18.73 -5.24 -3.77
C TYR A 131 17.72 -5.91 -4.72
N THR A 132 18.24 -6.76 -5.61
CA THR A 132 17.47 -7.52 -6.61
C THR A 132 17.63 -9.03 -6.45
N GLY A 133 18.25 -9.46 -5.34
CA GLY A 133 18.45 -10.87 -5.04
C GLY A 133 17.15 -11.57 -4.62
N PRO A 134 17.19 -12.90 -4.50
CA PRO A 134 16.04 -13.67 -4.05
C PRO A 134 15.76 -13.36 -2.58
N PHE A 135 14.55 -12.89 -2.30
CA PHE A 135 14.02 -12.96 -0.93
C PHE A 135 13.65 -14.39 -0.63
N ALA A 136 13.84 -14.80 0.62
CA ALA A 136 13.40 -16.11 1.03
C ALA A 136 12.08 -16.04 1.82
N GLY A 137 11.59 -14.84 2.16
CA GLY A 137 10.31 -14.62 2.83
C GLY A 137 9.07 -14.89 1.97
N ASN A 138 7.91 -14.94 2.62
CA ASN A 138 6.61 -15.27 2.02
C ASN A 138 5.51 -14.22 2.29
N LEU A 139 5.86 -13.15 3.01
CA LEU A 139 5.01 -11.98 3.23
C LEU A 139 5.85 -10.73 3.03
N ILE A 140 5.40 -9.83 2.16
CA ILE A 140 5.97 -8.51 1.93
C ILE A 140 5.05 -7.47 2.55
N LEU A 141 5.60 -6.64 3.43
CA LEU A 141 5.01 -5.38 3.85
C LEU A 141 5.75 -4.25 3.14
N ASP A 142 5.05 -3.59 2.23
CA ASP A 142 5.56 -2.47 1.49
C ASP A 142 5.13 -1.18 2.20
N LEU A 143 6.09 -0.57 2.90
CA LEU A 143 5.95 0.65 3.69
C LEU A 143 6.34 1.90 2.90
N GLU A 144 6.73 1.74 1.63
CA GLU A 144 7.02 2.89 0.80
C GLU A 144 5.75 3.71 0.50
N ARG A 145 5.92 5.01 0.31
CA ARG A 145 4.80 5.95 0.10
C ARG A 145 4.76 6.51 -1.32
N LYS A 146 5.91 6.78 -1.93
CA LYS A 146 6.05 7.50 -3.21
C LYS A 146 6.26 6.54 -4.38
N THR A 147 6.94 5.42 -4.16
CA THR A 147 7.20 4.42 -5.18
C THR A 147 5.89 3.72 -5.61
N PRO A 148 5.63 3.50 -6.91
CA PRO A 148 4.45 2.77 -7.36
C PRO A 148 4.44 1.31 -6.86
N MET A 149 3.23 0.75 -6.76
CA MET A 149 3.02 -0.63 -6.35
C MET A 149 3.38 -1.59 -7.49
N GLU A 150 4.32 -2.52 -7.25
CA GLU A 150 4.79 -3.47 -8.27
C GLU A 150 4.77 -4.93 -7.78
N PRO A 151 3.60 -5.47 -7.39
CA PRO A 151 3.51 -6.82 -6.82
C PRO A 151 3.87 -7.90 -7.84
N GLY A 152 3.77 -7.60 -9.15
CA GLY A 152 4.16 -8.50 -10.24
C GLY A 152 5.67 -8.81 -10.31
N LYS A 153 6.51 -8.09 -9.56
CA LYS A 153 7.94 -8.41 -9.40
C LYS A 153 8.17 -9.64 -8.54
N TYR A 154 7.21 -10.00 -7.70
CA TYR A 154 7.35 -11.08 -6.74
C TYR A 154 6.63 -12.35 -7.21
N PRO A 155 7.09 -13.53 -6.77
CA PRO A 155 6.36 -14.79 -6.96
C PRO A 155 4.91 -14.69 -6.47
N LYS A 156 4.00 -15.39 -7.17
CA LYS A 156 2.54 -15.31 -6.91
C LYS A 156 2.09 -15.85 -5.56
N ASP A 157 2.91 -16.70 -4.95
CA ASP A 157 2.68 -17.32 -3.65
C ASP A 157 3.07 -16.42 -2.47
N ILE A 158 3.78 -15.32 -2.74
CA ILE A 158 4.09 -14.31 -1.72
C ILE A 158 2.88 -13.40 -1.51
N LEU A 159 2.51 -13.21 -0.24
CA LEU A 159 1.52 -12.21 0.13
C LEU A 159 2.17 -10.82 0.11
N TYR A 160 1.62 -9.90 -0.66
CA TYR A 160 2.14 -8.53 -0.78
C TYR A 160 1.11 -7.54 -0.22
N LEU A 161 1.47 -6.76 0.80
CA LEU A 161 0.60 -5.77 1.44
C LEU A 161 1.18 -4.35 1.25
N PRO A 162 0.54 -3.49 0.44
CA PRO A 162 0.90 -2.08 0.34
C PRO A 162 0.29 -1.31 1.52
N ILE A 163 1.12 -0.97 2.51
CA ILE A 163 0.65 -0.37 3.77
C ILE A 163 0.13 1.06 3.56
N HIS A 164 0.86 1.87 2.80
CA HIS A 164 0.52 3.28 2.56
C HIS A 164 0.09 3.58 1.11
N LYS A 165 0.48 2.73 0.15
CA LYS A 165 0.22 2.99 -1.29
C LYS A 165 -1.24 2.83 -1.71
N LYS A 166 -2.08 2.22 -0.87
CA LYS A 166 -3.52 2.04 -1.15
C LYS A 166 -4.31 2.10 0.15
N LYS A 167 -5.37 2.92 0.16
CA LYS A 167 -6.28 3.07 1.31
C LYS A 167 -6.94 1.73 1.64
N TRP A 168 -7.04 1.43 2.94
CA TRP A 168 -7.77 0.28 3.44
C TRP A 168 -9.15 0.79 3.85
N GLU A 169 -10.21 0.16 3.35
CA GLU A 169 -11.56 0.71 3.46
C GLU A 169 -12.37 -0.03 4.50
N ILE A 170 -13.00 0.71 5.40
CA ILE A 170 -14.01 0.17 6.31
C ILE A 170 -15.31 0.00 5.53
N LEU A 171 -15.81 -1.23 5.49
CA LEU A 171 -17.16 -1.58 5.08
C LEU A 171 -18.09 -1.44 6.29
N GLU A 172 -18.89 -0.38 6.29
CA GLU A 172 -20.00 -0.24 7.23
C GLU A 172 -21.13 -1.19 6.81
N ASN A 173 -21.23 -2.34 7.48
CA ASN A 173 -22.38 -3.23 7.28
C ASN A 173 -23.60 -2.67 8.02
N SER A 174 -24.43 -1.92 7.31
CA SER A 174 -25.68 -1.36 7.82
C SER A 174 -26.81 -2.40 7.89
N HIS A 175 -26.71 -3.46 8.71
CA HIS A 175 -27.85 -4.41 8.81
C HIS A 175 -28.19 -5.06 10.15
N ASP A 176 -27.43 -4.89 11.24
CA ASP A 176 -27.84 -5.44 12.54
C ASP A 176 -28.02 -4.34 13.59
N SER A 177 -29.20 -3.70 13.58
CA SER A 177 -29.61 -2.69 14.56
C SER A 177 -29.94 -3.25 15.96
N CYS A 178 -29.46 -4.45 16.31
CA CYS A 178 -29.84 -5.17 17.52
C CYS A 178 -28.66 -5.74 18.33
N ALA A 179 -27.41 -5.43 18.01
CA ALA A 179 -26.26 -5.76 18.86
C ALA A 179 -25.33 -4.56 18.95
N ASP A 180 -24.85 -4.26 20.16
CA ASP A 180 -23.85 -3.22 20.49
C ASP A 180 -22.46 -3.45 19.83
N SER A 181 -22.41 -4.20 18.73
CA SER A 181 -21.22 -4.57 17.98
C SER A 181 -21.41 -4.18 16.51
N ILE A 182 -20.98 -2.97 16.15
CA ILE A 182 -20.70 -2.63 14.75
C ILE A 182 -19.58 -3.58 14.29
N ASN A 183 -19.91 -4.60 13.51
CA ASN A 183 -18.91 -5.42 12.84
C ASN A 183 -18.33 -4.58 11.69
N LEU A 184 -17.19 -3.95 11.93
CA LEU A 184 -16.47 -3.17 10.94
C LEU A 184 -15.65 -4.16 10.11
N ASP A 185 -16.09 -4.42 8.89
CA ASP A 185 -15.30 -5.21 7.94
C ASP A 185 -14.25 -4.27 7.31
N ILE A 186 -12.99 -4.69 7.13
CA ILE A 186 -11.95 -3.89 6.43
C ILE A 186 -11.58 -4.58 5.12
N GLN A 187 -11.57 -3.84 4.03
CA GLN A 187 -10.95 -4.22 2.76
C GLN A 187 -9.46 -3.91 2.75
N ILE A 188 -8.64 -4.96 2.70
CA ILE A 188 -7.19 -4.90 2.67
C ILE A 188 -6.68 -5.29 1.27
N PRO A 189 -5.89 -4.44 0.59
CA PRO A 189 -5.24 -4.79 -0.65
C PRO A 189 -4.14 -5.85 -0.44
N ILE A 190 -4.18 -6.93 -1.22
CA ILE A 190 -3.12 -7.94 -1.28
C ILE A 190 -2.67 -8.13 -2.72
N GLY A 191 -1.53 -7.54 -3.08
CA GLY A 191 -1.09 -7.41 -4.47
C GLY A 191 -2.16 -6.70 -5.30
N TYR A 192 -2.72 -7.40 -6.29
CA TYR A 192 -3.83 -6.90 -7.11
C TYR A 192 -5.23 -7.29 -6.59
N ASN A 193 -5.31 -8.12 -5.55
CA ASN A 193 -6.57 -8.59 -4.97
C ASN A 193 -6.97 -7.74 -3.75
N ILE A 194 -8.21 -7.92 -3.29
CA ILE A 194 -8.72 -7.33 -2.04
C ILE A 194 -9.22 -8.47 -1.14
N VAL A 195 -8.91 -8.39 0.15
CA VAL A 195 -9.36 -9.32 1.19
C VAL A 195 -10.16 -8.56 2.23
N THR A 196 -11.28 -9.13 2.67
CA THR A 196 -12.10 -8.57 3.73
C THR A 196 -11.79 -9.25 5.06
N VAL A 197 -11.44 -8.49 6.09
CA VAL A 197 -11.22 -8.96 7.47
C VAL A 197 -12.18 -8.26 8.43
N LYS A 198 -12.35 -8.76 9.65
CA LYS A 198 -13.26 -8.17 10.65
C LYS A 198 -12.48 -7.48 11.76
N LEU A 199 -12.82 -6.24 12.08
CA LEU A 199 -12.42 -5.61 13.35
C LEU A 199 -13.31 -6.14 14.47
N LYS A 200 -12.71 -6.63 15.56
CA LYS A 200 -13.46 -6.92 16.78
C LYS A 200 -13.54 -5.63 17.61
N ASN A 201 -14.75 -5.27 18.02
CA ASN A 201 -15.06 -4.03 18.74
C ASN A 201 -14.50 -3.92 20.18
N SER A 202 -13.55 -4.77 20.58
CA SER A 202 -12.93 -4.71 21.92
C SER A 202 -11.88 -3.60 22.09
N GLU A 203 -11.41 -2.98 20.99
CA GLU A 203 -10.28 -2.03 21.02
C GLU A 203 -10.71 -0.58 20.65
N LEU A 204 -11.79 -0.37 19.88
CA LEU A 204 -12.29 0.96 19.49
C LEU A 204 -12.76 1.85 20.66
N ASN A 205 -13.03 1.25 21.83
CA ASN A 205 -13.45 1.98 23.03
C ASN A 205 -12.28 2.66 23.79
N ARG A 206 -11.01 2.44 23.42
CA ARG A 206 -9.88 3.17 24.06
C ARG A 206 -9.69 4.59 23.52
N ASN A 207 -10.14 4.87 22.30
CA ASN A 207 -10.01 6.20 21.67
C ASN A 207 -11.27 7.07 21.77
N ARG A 208 -12.20 6.72 22.68
CA ARG A 208 -13.43 7.49 22.98
C ARG A 208 -13.54 7.95 24.45
N MET A 209 -12.47 7.88 25.24
CA MET A 209 -12.40 8.48 26.58
C MET A 209 -11.45 9.67 26.62
#